data_AF-A0A9D6F9R1-F1
#
_entry.id   AF-A0A9D6F9R1-F1
#
_cell.length_a   1.000
_cell.length_b   1.000
_cell.length_c   1.000
_cell.angle_alpha   90.00
_cell.angle_beta   90.00
_cell.angle_gamma   90.00
#
_symmetry.space_group_name_H-M   'P 1'
#
loop_
_entity.id
_entity.type
_entity.pdbx_description
1 polymer ?
#
loop_
_entity_poly.entity_id
_entity_poly.type
_entity_poly.pdbx_seq_one_letter_code
_entity_poly.pdbx_strand_id
1 'polypeptide(L)'
;MMHRVRTFIVTHLWWVVLIVAVVLLLAHSFSVQGIVVDTTSLVLLVLILISPFVAAIKKIKIGEFVAEIEPEEVKRVARQAEKSVPDRLSGDGHTPEISEPATAILTLAETDPVIALAKLRIELESRLRRLHLRIKQDVSTQKRLPPLTHVIRELAANEVFPSELGTALRDVIAICNRAIHGEDIRTVDARQITDVGIDLLGTLGDRLLDYAVTHPAETTTITLSERDEFQNARYRLTTVIPLVDKPKRQVYLLTQEELDAFFEGYSEFAEFAVALEKIS
;
A
#
# COMPACT_ATOMS: atom_id res chain seq x y z
N MET A 1 -63.89 6.66 12.22
CA MET A 1 -64.09 5.22 12.50
C MET A 1 -63.46 4.32 11.42
N MET A 2 -63.67 4.58 10.13
CA MET A 2 -63.16 3.76 9.02
C MET A 2 -61.62 3.62 8.93
N HIS A 3 -60.86 4.64 9.34
CA HIS A 3 -59.39 4.57 9.29
C HIS A 3 -58.80 3.54 10.27
N ARG A 4 -59.39 3.37 11.47
CA ARG A 4 -58.92 2.37 12.45
C ARG A 4 -59.18 0.93 12.01
N VAL A 5 -60.30 0.71 11.31
CA VAL A 5 -60.64 -0.62 10.76
C VAL A 5 -59.66 -0.99 9.63
N ARG A 6 -59.29 -0.03 8.77
CA ARG A 6 -58.38 -0.29 7.66
C ARG A 6 -56.96 -0.63 8.12
N THR A 7 -56.42 0.07 9.12
CA THR A 7 -55.11 -0.28 9.70
C THR A 7 -55.14 -1.59 10.48
N PHE A 8 -56.24 -1.90 11.16
CA PHE A 8 -56.42 -3.19 11.86
C PHE A 8 -56.46 -4.37 10.88
N ILE A 9 -57.20 -4.24 9.76
CA ILE A 9 -57.25 -5.28 8.72
C ILE A 9 -55.86 -5.49 8.13
N VAL A 10 -55.12 -4.44 7.74
CA VAL A 10 -53.79 -4.60 7.13
C VAL A 10 -52.77 -5.23 8.07
N THR A 11 -52.83 -4.93 9.38
CA THR A 11 -51.92 -5.53 10.37
C THR A 11 -52.21 -7.00 10.65
N HIS A 12 -53.47 -7.42 10.57
CA HIS A 12 -53.88 -8.81 10.86
C HIS A 12 -54.06 -9.66 9.60
N LEU A 13 -54.11 -9.06 8.41
CA LEU A 13 -54.27 -9.75 7.12
C LEU A 13 -53.19 -10.80 6.92
N TRP A 14 -51.96 -10.49 7.34
CA TRP A 14 -50.83 -11.42 7.22
C TRP A 14 -51.02 -12.69 8.07
N TRP A 15 -51.52 -12.54 9.30
CA TRP A 15 -51.87 -13.68 10.17
C TRP A 15 -53.02 -14.51 9.59
N VAL A 16 -54.01 -13.86 8.98
CA VAL A 16 -55.13 -14.56 8.31
C VAL A 16 -54.61 -15.38 7.13
N VAL A 17 -53.75 -14.81 6.28
CA VAL A 17 -53.13 -15.52 5.14
C VAL A 17 -52.29 -16.70 5.63
N LEU A 18 -51.50 -16.52 6.70
CA LEU A 18 -50.69 -17.57 7.30
C LEU A 18 -51.55 -18.71 7.86
N ILE A 19 -52.61 -18.40 8.61
CA ILE A 19 -53.53 -19.40 9.17
C ILE A 19 -54.22 -20.17 8.05
N VAL A 20 -54.75 -19.48 7.03
CA VAL A 20 -55.41 -20.13 5.89
C VAL A 20 -54.43 -21.03 5.13
N ALA A 21 -53.19 -20.59 4.91
CA ALA A 21 -52.16 -21.39 4.26
C ALA A 21 -51.82 -22.65 5.06
N VAL A 22 -51.61 -22.53 6.37
CA VAL A 22 -51.32 -23.66 7.25
C VAL A 22 -52.50 -24.65 7.29
N VAL A 23 -53.74 -24.16 7.37
CA VAL A 23 -54.95 -25.02 7.35
C VAL A 23 -55.06 -25.77 6.03
N LEU A 24 -54.81 -25.14 4.89
CA LEU A 24 -54.81 -25.81 3.58
C LEU A 24 -53.72 -26.88 3.49
N LEU A 25 -52.53 -26.61 4.02
CA LEU A 25 -51.40 -27.55 4.03
C LEU A 25 -51.71 -28.76 4.94
N LEU A 26 -52.28 -28.53 6.12
CA LEU A 26 -52.72 -29.60 7.03
C LEU A 26 -53.88 -30.42 6.44
N ALA A 27 -54.88 -29.77 5.85
CA ALA A 27 -56.01 -30.46 5.22
C ALA A 27 -55.55 -31.37 4.07
N HIS A 28 -54.56 -30.94 3.30
CA HIS A 28 -53.91 -31.77 2.30
C HIS A 28 -53.07 -32.90 2.92
N SER A 29 -52.25 -32.61 3.92
CA SER A 29 -51.39 -33.59 4.59
C SER A 29 -52.16 -34.71 5.30
N PHE A 30 -53.36 -34.42 5.80
CA PHE A 30 -54.25 -35.40 6.44
C PHE A 30 -55.21 -36.09 5.46
N SER A 31 -55.04 -35.88 4.15
CA SER A 31 -55.85 -36.52 3.10
C SER A 31 -57.36 -36.38 3.32
N VAL A 32 -57.82 -35.20 3.77
CA VAL A 32 -59.24 -34.94 3.94
C VAL A 32 -59.92 -35.08 2.57
N GLN A 33 -60.81 -36.07 2.45
CA GLN A 33 -61.39 -36.49 1.17
C GLN A 33 -62.10 -35.32 0.48
N GLY A 34 -61.61 -34.93 -0.69
CA GLY A 34 -62.25 -33.95 -1.59
C GLY A 34 -61.38 -32.77 -2.03
N ILE A 35 -60.20 -32.56 -1.45
CA ILE A 35 -59.33 -31.43 -1.82
C ILE A 35 -58.08 -31.94 -2.55
N VAL A 36 -58.09 -31.88 -3.88
CA VAL A 36 -56.92 -32.15 -4.72
C VAL A 36 -56.13 -30.84 -4.86
N VAL A 37 -55.09 -30.65 -4.05
CA VAL A 37 -54.17 -29.52 -4.20
C VAL A 37 -53.03 -29.96 -5.12
N ASP A 38 -52.82 -29.23 -6.20
CA ASP A 38 -51.71 -29.48 -7.14
C ASP A 38 -50.36 -29.15 -6.48
N THR A 39 -49.33 -29.94 -6.80
CA THR A 39 -47.96 -29.80 -6.26
C THR A 39 -47.41 -28.39 -6.49
N THR A 40 -47.75 -27.80 -7.63
CA THR A 40 -47.41 -26.43 -8.00
C THR A 40 -48.00 -25.40 -7.04
N SER A 41 -49.23 -25.62 -6.57
CA SER A 41 -49.90 -24.74 -5.60
C SER A 41 -49.27 -24.85 -4.21
N LEU A 42 -48.83 -26.05 -3.81
CA LEU A 42 -48.12 -26.26 -2.55
C LEU A 42 -46.78 -25.51 -2.52
N VAL A 43 -46.00 -25.58 -3.61
CA VAL A 43 -44.72 -24.87 -3.74
C VAL A 43 -44.92 -23.35 -3.67
N LEU A 44 -45.92 -22.82 -4.37
CA LEU A 44 -46.24 -21.40 -4.36
C LEU A 44 -46.67 -20.91 -2.97
N LEU A 45 -47.45 -21.73 -2.24
CA LEU A 45 -47.87 -21.45 -0.88
C LEU A 45 -46.69 -21.36 0.09
N VAL A 46 -45.74 -22.31 0.00
CA VAL A 46 -44.51 -22.31 0.80
C VAL A 46 -43.66 -21.08 0.50
N LEU A 47 -43.55 -20.68 -0.78
CA LEU A 47 -42.81 -19.50 -1.19
C LEU A 47 -43.43 -18.20 -0.62
N ILE A 48 -44.77 -18.09 -0.63
CA ILE A 48 -45.51 -16.98 0.00
C ILE A 48 -45.31 -16.95 1.52
N LEU A 49 -45.27 -18.12 2.19
CA LEU A 49 -45.01 -18.22 3.63
C LEU A 49 -43.59 -17.76 4.01
N ILE A 50 -42.60 -17.97 3.14
CA ILE A 50 -41.19 -17.59 3.39
C ILE A 50 -40.93 -16.11 3.04
N SER A 51 -41.65 -15.53 2.08
CA SER A 51 -41.54 -14.12 1.64
C SER A 51 -41.40 -13.07 2.77
N PRO A 52 -42.23 -13.06 3.83
CA PRO A 52 -42.10 -12.10 4.94
C PRO A 52 -40.81 -12.28 5.76
N PHE A 53 -40.23 -13.48 5.78
CA PHE A 53 -38.95 -13.77 6.43
C PHE A 53 -37.75 -13.37 5.56
N VAL A 54 -37.92 -13.17 4.24
CA VAL A 54 -36.87 -12.62 3.36
C VAL A 54 -36.46 -11.21 3.83
N ALA A 55 -37.41 -10.42 4.33
CA ALA A 55 -37.11 -9.13 4.93
C ALA A 55 -36.35 -9.25 6.26
N ALA A 56 -36.54 -10.34 7.02
CA ALA A 56 -35.78 -10.64 8.23
C ALA A 56 -34.35 -11.14 7.94
N ILE A 57 -34.10 -11.73 6.77
CA ILE A 57 -32.77 -12.15 6.31
C ILE A 57 -31.85 -10.95 6.02
N LYS A 58 -32.39 -9.72 5.87
CA LYS A 58 -31.58 -8.49 5.70
C LYS A 58 -30.68 -8.12 6.89
N LYS A 59 -30.74 -8.86 8.01
CA LYS A 59 -29.87 -8.67 9.17
C LYS A 59 -29.29 -9.98 9.71
N ILE A 60 -28.94 -10.92 8.83
CA ILE A 60 -27.78 -11.76 9.15
C ILE A 60 -26.57 -10.84 9.00
N LYS A 61 -26.21 -10.13 10.09
CA LYS A 61 -24.82 -9.77 10.33
C LYS A 61 -24.07 -11.10 10.31
N ILE A 62 -23.61 -11.49 9.12
CA ILE A 62 -22.63 -12.56 9.00
C ILE A 62 -21.43 -12.02 9.77
N GLY A 63 -21.18 -12.60 10.94
CA GLY A 63 -20.16 -12.14 11.87
C GLY A 63 -18.81 -12.05 11.18
N GLU A 64 -17.98 -11.10 11.62
CA GLU A 64 -16.53 -11.09 11.34
C GLU A 64 -16.14 -11.46 9.91
N PHE A 65 -16.78 -10.90 8.88
CA PHE A 65 -16.16 -10.81 7.57
C PHE A 65 -15.04 -9.75 7.65
N VAL A 66 -14.00 -10.08 8.41
CA VAL A 66 -12.68 -9.49 8.22
C VAL A 66 -12.25 -10.00 6.87
N ALA A 67 -12.11 -9.12 5.89
CA ALA A 67 -11.48 -9.48 4.63
C ALA A 67 -10.04 -9.85 4.98
N GLU A 68 -9.77 -11.15 5.15
CA GLU A 68 -8.42 -11.66 5.38
C GLU A 68 -7.70 -11.75 4.03
N ILE A 69 -6.46 -11.29 3.99
CA ILE A 69 -5.61 -11.43 2.82
C ILE A 69 -5.22 -12.90 2.68
N GLU A 70 -5.55 -13.50 1.54
CA GLU A 70 -5.33 -14.93 1.35
C GLU A 70 -3.83 -15.28 1.39
N PRO A 71 -3.41 -16.27 2.19
CA PRO A 71 -2.03 -16.75 2.25
C PRO A 71 -1.41 -17.12 0.90
N GLU A 72 -2.20 -17.74 0.03
CA GLU A 72 -1.74 -18.17 -1.29
C GLU A 72 -1.57 -17.00 -2.26
N GLU A 73 -2.33 -15.92 -2.07
CA GLU A 73 -2.08 -14.66 -2.75
C GLU A 73 -0.75 -14.06 -2.32
N VAL A 74 -0.48 -13.97 -1.00
CA VAL A 74 0.78 -13.43 -0.49
C VAL A 74 1.98 -14.22 -1.02
N LYS A 75 1.94 -15.55 -0.95
CA LYS A 75 3.02 -16.40 -1.49
C LYS A 75 3.23 -16.19 -2.99
N ARG A 76 2.15 -16.02 -3.75
CA ARG A 76 2.23 -15.77 -5.20
C ARG A 76 2.89 -14.42 -5.47
N VAL A 77 2.45 -13.38 -4.78
CA VAL A 77 3.01 -12.01 -4.91
C VAL A 77 4.48 -12.00 -4.52
N ALA A 78 4.84 -12.60 -3.39
CA ALA A 78 6.22 -12.70 -2.94
C ALA A 78 7.12 -13.43 -3.95
N ARG A 79 6.72 -14.62 -4.41
CA ARG A 79 7.47 -15.38 -5.43
C ARG A 79 7.64 -14.62 -6.75
N GLN A 80 6.61 -13.89 -7.17
CA GLN A 80 6.67 -13.10 -8.39
C GLN A 80 7.64 -11.93 -8.23
N ALA A 81 7.64 -11.29 -7.06
CA ALA A 81 8.53 -10.19 -6.76
C ALA A 81 9.99 -10.67 -6.60
N GLU A 82 10.25 -11.79 -5.93
CA GLU A 82 11.57 -12.44 -5.87
C GLU A 82 12.15 -12.69 -7.27
N LYS A 83 11.33 -13.20 -8.20
CA LYS A 83 11.76 -13.44 -9.60
C LYS A 83 12.04 -12.16 -10.39
N SER A 84 11.45 -11.04 -9.98
CA SER A 84 11.59 -9.76 -10.67
C SER A 84 12.83 -8.98 -10.23
N VAL A 85 13.39 -9.33 -9.06
CA VAL A 85 14.62 -8.78 -8.54
C VAL A 85 15.79 -9.45 -9.28
N PRO A 86 16.66 -8.68 -9.97
CA PRO A 86 17.86 -9.24 -10.60
C PRO A 86 18.72 -9.98 -9.57
N ASP A 87 19.30 -11.10 -9.98
CA ASP A 87 20.16 -11.93 -9.12
C ASP A 87 21.36 -11.10 -8.65
N ARG A 88 21.33 -10.65 -7.38
CA ARG A 88 22.32 -9.73 -6.78
C ARG A 88 23.73 -10.31 -6.68
N LEU A 89 23.92 -11.57 -7.06
CA LEU A 89 25.20 -12.28 -6.96
C LEU A 89 26.17 -11.99 -8.12
N SER A 90 25.87 -11.05 -9.03
CA SER A 90 26.73 -10.77 -10.18
C SER A 90 26.68 -9.29 -10.58
N GLY A 91 27.31 -8.43 -9.78
CA GLY A 91 27.55 -7.03 -10.16
C GLY A 91 28.08 -6.22 -8.98
N ASP A 92 29.38 -5.93 -9.00
CA ASP A 92 30.09 -4.94 -8.19
C ASP A 92 29.54 -4.62 -6.80
N GLY A 93 30.00 -5.38 -5.79
CA GLY A 93 30.47 -4.89 -4.48
C GLY A 93 29.55 -4.02 -3.59
N HIS A 94 28.39 -3.59 -4.06
CA HIS A 94 27.39 -2.86 -3.32
C HIS A 94 26.55 -3.90 -2.63
N THR A 95 27.13 -4.50 -1.59
CA THR A 95 26.30 -5.03 -0.52
C THR A 95 25.44 -3.84 -0.10
N PRO A 96 24.10 -3.87 -0.25
CA PRO A 96 23.31 -2.77 0.24
C PRO A 96 23.56 -2.75 1.74
N GLU A 97 24.38 -1.80 2.19
CA GLU A 97 24.38 -1.40 3.58
C GLU A 97 22.91 -1.17 3.88
N ILE A 98 22.34 -1.98 4.78
CA ILE A 98 20.90 -2.04 5.00
C ILE A 98 20.47 -0.60 5.27
N SER A 99 19.87 0.02 4.25
CA SER A 99 19.61 1.46 4.29
C SER A 99 18.80 1.72 5.54
N GLU A 100 19.03 2.85 6.21
CA GLU A 100 18.29 3.22 7.43
C GLU A 100 16.76 2.95 7.32
N PRO A 101 16.10 3.22 6.16
CA PRO A 101 14.71 2.84 5.96
C PRO A 101 14.42 1.34 6.03
N ALA A 102 15.29 0.48 5.50
CA ALA A 102 15.11 -0.97 5.52
C ALA A 102 15.24 -1.54 6.94
N THR A 103 16.21 -1.04 7.73
CA THR A 103 16.34 -1.40 9.15
C THR A 103 15.10 -0.99 9.94
N ALA A 104 14.60 0.23 9.73
CA ALA A 104 13.39 0.71 10.37
C ALA A 104 12.14 -0.11 9.99
N ILE A 105 12.03 -0.58 8.75
CA ILE A 105 10.93 -1.44 8.31
C ILE A 105 11.02 -2.82 9.00
N LEU A 106 12.21 -3.41 9.11
CA LEU A 106 12.40 -4.72 9.75
C LEU A 106 12.06 -4.68 11.24
N THR A 107 12.49 -3.64 11.96
CA THR A 107 12.16 -3.48 13.39
C THR A 107 10.66 -3.27 13.62
N LEU A 108 10.00 -2.54 12.72
CA LEU A 108 8.54 -2.42 12.72
C LEU A 108 7.87 -3.76 12.44
N ALA A 109 8.39 -4.56 11.50
CA ALA A 109 7.77 -5.85 11.16
C ALA A 109 7.76 -6.85 12.33
N GLU A 110 8.68 -6.70 13.29
CA GLU A 110 8.72 -7.50 14.52
C GLU A 110 7.72 -7.05 15.58
N THR A 111 7.33 -5.77 15.57
CA THR A 111 6.49 -5.16 16.61
C THR A 111 5.05 -4.92 16.15
N ASP A 112 4.87 -4.34 14.96
CA ASP A 112 3.61 -4.07 14.30
C ASP A 112 3.74 -4.26 12.78
N PRO A 113 3.31 -5.42 12.25
CA PRO A 113 3.43 -5.73 10.83
C PRO A 113 2.63 -4.78 9.92
N VAL A 114 1.51 -4.23 10.38
CA VAL A 114 0.69 -3.32 9.54
C VAL A 114 1.41 -1.98 9.39
N ILE A 115 2.01 -1.47 10.47
CA ILE A 115 2.84 -0.25 10.42
C ILE A 115 4.09 -0.49 9.54
N ALA A 116 4.70 -1.68 9.60
CA ALA A 116 5.82 -2.03 8.73
C ALA A 116 5.43 -1.97 7.25
N LEU A 117 4.29 -2.56 6.88
CA LEU A 117 3.75 -2.51 5.51
C LEU A 117 3.40 -1.08 5.08
N ALA A 118 2.94 -0.24 6.01
CA ALA A 118 2.70 1.18 5.76
C ALA A 118 4.00 1.93 5.45
N LYS A 119 5.04 1.76 6.27
CA LYS A 119 6.37 2.33 6.06
C LYS A 119 6.96 1.85 4.73
N LEU A 120 6.90 0.56 4.45
CA LEU A 120 7.34 -0.03 3.17
C LEU A 120 6.64 0.63 1.97
N ARG A 121 5.31 0.76 2.01
CA ARG A 121 4.54 1.41 0.92
C ARG A 121 4.99 2.85 0.71
N ILE A 122 5.19 3.61 1.78
CA ILE A 122 5.65 5.01 1.72
C ILE A 122 7.02 5.10 1.04
N GLU A 123 7.95 4.23 1.44
CA GLU A 123 9.30 4.20 0.88
C GLU A 123 9.31 3.81 -0.61
N LEU A 124 8.50 2.83 -1.01
CA LEU A 124 8.34 2.42 -2.42
C LEU A 124 7.75 3.56 -3.25
N GLU A 125 6.68 4.17 -2.76
CA GLU A 125 6.01 5.30 -3.43
C GLU A 125 6.95 6.49 -3.58
N SER A 126 7.71 6.83 -2.54
CA SER A 126 8.70 7.92 -2.54
C SER A 126 9.79 7.69 -3.59
N ARG A 127 10.39 6.49 -3.64
CA ARG A 127 11.44 6.17 -4.63
C ARG A 127 10.91 6.19 -6.07
N LEU A 128 9.72 5.63 -6.30
CA LEU A 128 9.07 5.64 -7.62
C LEU A 128 8.76 7.07 -8.09
N ARG A 129 8.23 7.92 -7.21
CA ARG A 129 7.97 9.32 -7.53
C ARG A 129 9.26 10.08 -7.82
N ARG A 130 10.32 9.83 -7.05
CA ARG A 130 11.65 10.42 -7.30
C ARG A 130 12.21 10.01 -8.67
N LEU A 131 12.16 8.72 -9.03
CA LEU A 131 12.56 8.25 -10.36
C LEU A 131 11.76 8.95 -11.46
N HIS A 132 10.45 9.03 -11.29
CA HIS A 132 9.56 9.63 -12.27
C HIS A 132 9.88 11.10 -12.55
N LEU A 133 10.15 11.87 -11.49
CA LEU A 133 10.54 13.27 -11.60
C LEU A 133 11.89 13.44 -12.31
N ARG A 134 12.83 12.51 -12.15
CA ARG A 134 14.14 12.58 -12.81
C ARG A 134 14.06 12.36 -14.32
N ILE A 135 13.12 11.52 -14.77
CA ILE A 135 12.95 11.23 -16.20
C ILE A 135 12.15 12.34 -16.89
N LYS A 136 11.17 12.93 -16.20
CA LYS A 136 10.44 14.08 -16.72
C LYS A 136 11.26 15.35 -16.47
N GLN A 137 12.14 15.67 -17.42
CA GLN A 137 13.04 16.85 -17.40
C GLN A 137 12.34 18.21 -17.23
N ASP A 138 11.00 18.27 -17.29
CA ASP A 138 10.22 19.50 -17.16
C ASP A 138 9.42 19.52 -15.84
N VAL A 139 10.13 19.84 -14.75
CA VAL A 139 9.60 19.95 -13.38
C VAL A 139 8.64 21.16 -13.23
N SER A 140 8.59 22.04 -14.23
CA SER A 140 7.96 23.37 -14.10
C SER A 140 6.43 23.40 -14.23
N THR A 141 5.78 22.34 -14.72
CA THR A 141 4.37 22.43 -15.17
C THR A 141 3.36 21.46 -14.53
N GLN A 142 3.78 20.46 -13.76
CA GLN A 142 2.82 19.50 -13.17
C GLN A 142 2.32 19.93 -11.78
N LYS A 143 1.17 20.62 -11.75
CA LYS A 143 0.45 21.00 -10.51
C LYS A 143 -0.09 19.83 -9.68
N ARG A 144 -0.11 18.60 -10.22
CA ARG A 144 -0.56 17.38 -9.51
C ARG A 144 0.29 16.19 -9.88
N LEU A 145 0.75 15.48 -8.84
CA LEU A 145 1.44 14.21 -8.98
C LEU A 145 0.48 13.16 -9.60
N PRO A 146 0.91 12.40 -10.62
CA PRO A 146 0.10 11.34 -11.19
C PRO A 146 -0.15 10.20 -10.17
N PRO A 147 -1.22 9.41 -10.36
CA PRO A 147 -1.46 8.21 -9.56
C PRO A 147 -0.29 7.23 -9.64
N LEU A 148 -0.02 6.49 -8.55
CA LEU A 148 1.15 5.61 -8.47
C LEU A 148 1.17 4.52 -9.56
N THR A 149 0.01 3.97 -9.91
CA THR A 149 -0.12 3.02 -11.03
C THR A 149 0.32 3.64 -12.37
N HIS A 150 0.04 4.92 -12.58
CA HIS A 150 0.47 5.64 -13.78
C HIS A 150 1.99 5.82 -13.78
N VAL A 151 2.56 6.20 -12.62
CA VAL A 151 4.01 6.34 -12.43
C VAL A 151 4.72 5.03 -12.78
N ILE A 152 4.30 3.91 -12.19
CA ILE A 152 4.93 2.60 -12.42
C ILE A 152 4.84 2.21 -13.90
N ARG A 153 3.68 2.43 -14.54
CA ARG A 153 3.48 2.13 -15.95
C ARG A 153 4.39 2.97 -16.85
N GLU A 154 4.50 4.27 -16.60
CA GLU A 154 5.38 5.14 -17.38
C GLU A 154 6.86 4.77 -17.16
N LEU A 155 7.29 4.46 -15.94
CA LEU A 155 8.65 4.04 -15.66
C LEU A 155 9.00 2.73 -16.41
N ALA A 156 8.09 1.75 -16.39
CA ALA A 156 8.27 0.52 -17.16
C ALA A 156 8.28 0.77 -18.68
N ALA A 157 7.39 1.65 -19.17
CA ALA A 157 7.30 1.98 -20.60
C ALA A 157 8.52 2.75 -21.12
N ASN A 158 9.23 3.48 -20.25
CA ASN A 158 10.50 4.14 -20.57
C ASN A 158 11.72 3.26 -20.24
N GLU A 159 11.52 1.96 -20.01
CA GLU A 159 12.58 0.96 -19.78
C GLU A 159 13.49 1.25 -18.57
N VAL A 160 13.01 2.05 -17.61
CA VAL A 160 13.72 2.34 -16.36
C VAL A 160 13.91 1.08 -15.53
N PHE A 161 12.94 0.18 -15.64
CA PHE A 161 13.02 -1.17 -15.12
C PHE A 161 12.17 -2.13 -15.96
N PRO A 162 12.43 -3.45 -15.89
CA PRO A 162 11.65 -4.46 -16.60
C PRO A 162 10.17 -4.46 -16.20
N SER A 163 9.30 -4.83 -17.14
CA SER A 163 7.85 -4.85 -16.93
C SER A 163 7.41 -5.78 -15.78
N GLU A 164 8.20 -6.82 -15.53
CA GLU A 164 8.06 -7.80 -14.46
C GLU A 164 8.22 -7.12 -13.10
N LEU A 165 9.24 -6.26 -12.94
CA LEU A 165 9.46 -5.47 -11.73
C LEU A 165 8.29 -4.49 -11.51
N GLY A 166 7.82 -3.84 -12.57
CA GLY A 166 6.65 -2.97 -12.51
C GLY A 166 5.36 -3.70 -12.10
N THR A 167 5.24 -4.98 -12.39
CA THR A 167 4.09 -5.79 -11.96
C THR A 167 4.25 -6.21 -10.50
N ALA A 168 5.43 -6.71 -10.12
CA ALA A 168 5.77 -7.04 -8.73
C ALA A 168 5.54 -5.86 -7.77
N LEU A 169 5.98 -4.65 -8.14
CA LEU A 169 5.77 -3.43 -7.36
C LEU A 169 4.28 -3.16 -7.13
N ARG A 170 3.45 -3.26 -8.17
CA ARG A 170 2.00 -3.03 -8.06
C ARG A 170 1.34 -4.04 -7.13
N ASP A 171 1.73 -5.31 -7.25
CA ASP A 171 1.15 -6.38 -6.46
C ASP A 171 1.52 -6.25 -4.98
N VAL A 172 2.79 -5.96 -4.66
CA VAL A 172 3.24 -5.68 -3.29
C VAL A 172 2.54 -4.46 -2.71
N ILE A 173 2.46 -3.36 -3.47
CA ILE A 173 1.76 -2.14 -3.03
C ILE A 173 0.28 -2.43 -2.78
N ALA A 174 -0.37 -3.28 -3.58
CA ALA A 174 -1.77 -3.65 -3.38
C ALA A 174 -1.98 -4.39 -2.06
N ILE A 175 -1.11 -5.34 -1.71
CA ILE A 175 -1.15 -6.04 -0.41
C ILE A 175 -0.94 -5.06 0.74
N CYS A 176 0.07 -4.19 0.67
CA CYS A 176 0.28 -3.16 1.69
C CYS A 176 -0.96 -2.27 1.84
N ASN A 177 -1.55 -1.82 0.72
CA ASN A 177 -2.71 -0.93 0.73
C ASN A 177 -3.93 -1.58 1.41
N ARG A 178 -4.18 -2.86 1.13
CA ARG A 178 -5.27 -3.63 1.74
C ARG A 178 -5.07 -3.80 3.25
N ALA A 179 -3.85 -4.19 3.68
CA ALA A 179 -3.51 -4.32 5.09
C ALA A 179 -3.69 -2.99 5.86
N ILE A 180 -3.25 -1.87 5.28
CA ILE A 180 -3.40 -0.52 5.87
C ILE A 180 -4.88 -0.12 6.02
N HIS A 181 -5.75 -0.61 5.13
CA HIS A 181 -7.19 -0.34 5.17
C HIS A 181 -7.98 -1.30 6.07
N GLY A 182 -7.30 -2.16 6.83
CA GLY A 182 -7.91 -3.01 7.85
C GLY A 182 -8.30 -4.40 7.34
N GLU A 183 -7.79 -4.84 6.19
CA GLU A 183 -7.78 -6.26 5.86
C GLU A 183 -6.76 -6.97 6.74
N ASP A 184 -7.15 -8.10 7.33
CA ASP A 184 -6.27 -8.84 8.24
C ASP A 184 -5.19 -9.59 7.46
N ILE A 185 -3.98 -9.56 8.00
CA ILE A 185 -2.81 -10.22 7.42
C ILE A 185 -2.03 -10.91 8.52
N ARG A 186 -1.75 -12.20 8.29
CA ARG A 186 -0.96 -12.99 9.23
C ARG A 186 0.44 -12.39 9.34
N THR A 187 1.01 -12.40 10.54
CA THR A 187 2.36 -11.88 10.82
C THR A 187 3.43 -12.45 9.88
N VAL A 188 3.34 -13.76 9.60
CA VAL A 188 4.24 -14.46 8.67
C VAL A 188 4.12 -13.96 7.23
N ASP A 189 2.91 -13.62 6.80
CA ASP A 189 2.62 -13.14 5.45
C ASP A 189 3.06 -11.69 5.29
N ALA A 190 2.78 -10.86 6.30
CA ALA A 190 3.28 -9.49 6.36
C ALA A 190 4.80 -9.44 6.38
N ARG A 191 5.46 -10.36 7.09
CA ARG A 191 6.92 -10.49 7.09
C ARG A 191 7.44 -10.88 5.70
N GLN A 192 6.82 -11.85 5.04
CA GLN A 192 7.21 -12.26 3.69
C GLN A 192 7.10 -11.10 2.68
N ILE A 193 6.02 -10.33 2.73
CA ILE A 193 5.87 -9.12 1.89
C ILE A 193 6.91 -8.07 2.25
N THR A 194 7.23 -7.93 3.53
CA THR A 194 8.23 -6.98 4.02
C THR A 194 9.62 -7.31 3.46
N ASP A 195 10.06 -8.57 3.59
CA ASP A 195 11.38 -9.00 3.14
C ASP A 195 11.55 -8.76 1.63
N VAL A 196 10.58 -9.21 0.83
CA VAL A 196 10.62 -9.01 -0.63
C VAL A 196 10.44 -7.53 -1.01
N GLY A 197 9.68 -6.76 -0.24
CA GLY A 197 9.53 -5.33 -0.41
C GLY A 197 10.84 -4.57 -0.20
N ILE A 198 11.65 -4.97 0.78
CA ILE A 198 12.99 -4.41 1.01
C ILE A 198 13.91 -4.70 -0.17
N ASP A 199 13.81 -5.89 -0.77
CA ASP A 199 14.58 -6.20 -1.97
C ASP A 199 14.22 -5.29 -3.14
N LEU A 200 12.92 -5.08 -3.38
CA LEU A 200 12.40 -4.13 -4.37
C LEU A 200 12.87 -2.69 -4.09
N LEU A 201 12.91 -2.27 -2.81
CA LEU A 201 13.43 -0.95 -2.42
C LEU A 201 14.90 -0.78 -2.80
N GLY A 202 15.71 -1.82 -2.58
CA GLY A 202 17.12 -1.81 -2.98
C GLY A 202 17.27 -1.70 -4.48
N THR A 203 16.54 -2.50 -5.27
CA THR A 203 16.56 -2.43 -6.74
C THR A 203 16.15 -1.04 -7.25
N LEU A 204 15.14 -0.41 -6.65
CA LEU A 204 14.76 0.97 -6.99
C LEU A 204 15.84 1.99 -6.58
N GLY A 205 16.58 1.73 -5.51
CA GLY A 205 17.74 2.51 -5.09
C GLY A 205 18.86 2.47 -6.13
N ASP A 206 19.18 1.28 -6.63
CA ASP A 206 20.18 1.09 -7.70
C ASP A 206 19.78 1.87 -8.96
N ARG A 207 18.51 1.78 -9.36
CA ARG A 207 17.98 2.58 -10.48
C ARG A 207 18.01 4.08 -10.22
N LEU A 208 17.83 4.54 -8.98
CA LEU A 208 17.96 5.97 -8.68
C LEU A 208 19.39 6.45 -8.92
N LEU A 209 20.39 5.62 -8.65
CA LEU A 209 21.80 5.94 -8.93
C LEU A 209 22.07 5.97 -10.44
N ASP A 210 21.56 4.99 -11.20
CA ASP A 210 21.69 4.95 -12.68
C ASP A 210 21.13 6.22 -13.35
N TYR A 211 20.09 6.81 -12.77
CA TYR A 211 19.41 8.02 -13.28
C TYR A 211 19.78 9.28 -12.48
N ALA A 212 20.88 9.26 -11.72
CA ALA A 212 21.37 10.47 -11.06
C ALA A 212 21.82 11.50 -12.12
N VAL A 213 21.44 12.77 -11.92
CA VAL A 213 21.86 13.89 -12.79
C VAL A 213 23.39 14.04 -12.81
N THR A 214 24.06 13.55 -11.78
CA THR A 214 25.50 13.57 -11.60
C THR A 214 26.00 12.16 -11.37
N HIS A 215 27.01 11.75 -12.13
CA HIS A 215 27.75 10.51 -11.89
C HIS A 215 29.03 10.86 -11.11
N PRO A 216 29.49 9.99 -10.20
CA PRO A 216 30.77 10.21 -9.53
C PRO A 216 31.87 10.36 -10.58
N ALA A 217 32.71 11.39 -10.43
CA ALA A 217 33.86 11.59 -11.32
C ALA A 217 34.93 10.51 -11.10
N GLU A 218 35.00 9.98 -9.88
CA GLU A 218 35.91 8.91 -9.46
C GLU A 218 35.22 8.10 -8.36
N THR A 219 35.41 6.78 -8.38
CA THR A 219 34.93 5.86 -7.33
C THR A 219 36.13 5.05 -6.85
N THR A 220 36.40 5.10 -5.55
CA THR A 220 37.50 4.35 -4.92
C THR A 220 36.97 3.62 -3.70
N THR A 221 37.41 2.38 -3.50
CA THR A 221 37.07 1.61 -2.29
C THR A 221 37.87 2.15 -1.11
N ILE A 222 37.16 2.55 -0.05
CA ILE A 222 37.76 3.02 1.21
C ILE A 222 37.76 1.92 2.28
N THR A 223 38.60 2.06 3.29
CA THR A 223 38.63 1.13 4.43
C THR A 223 37.52 1.44 5.44
N LEU A 224 37.16 0.48 6.31
CA LEU A 224 36.20 0.72 7.39
C LEU A 224 36.67 1.83 8.36
N SER A 225 37.98 1.88 8.64
CA SER A 225 38.56 2.93 9.47
C SER A 225 38.41 4.32 8.83
N GLU A 226 38.54 4.39 7.50
CA GLU A 226 38.40 5.63 6.75
C GLU A 226 36.94 6.07 6.68
N ARG A 227 35.99 5.13 6.51
CA ARG A 227 34.54 5.40 6.65
C ARG A 227 34.22 5.99 8.03
N ASP A 228 34.71 5.37 9.10
CA ASP A 228 34.48 5.82 10.47
C ASP A 228 35.09 7.20 10.71
N GLU A 229 36.23 7.50 10.07
CA GLU A 229 36.85 8.82 10.10
C GLU A 229 35.95 9.88 9.44
N PHE A 230 35.30 9.58 8.31
CA PHE A 230 34.33 10.48 7.71
C PHE A 230 33.07 10.65 8.56
N GLN A 231 32.54 9.55 9.11
CA GLN A 231 31.32 9.58 9.91
C GLN A 231 31.48 10.41 11.20
N ASN A 232 32.68 10.40 11.80
CA ASN A 232 32.98 11.16 13.01
C ASN A 232 33.60 12.54 12.73
N ALA A 233 33.77 12.92 11.46
CA ALA A 233 34.39 14.17 11.10
C ALA A 233 33.46 15.39 11.29
N ARG A 234 34.09 16.57 11.26
CA ARG A 234 33.40 17.85 11.09
C ARG A 234 33.61 18.39 9.69
N TYR A 235 32.54 18.97 9.16
CA TYR A 235 32.44 19.50 7.81
C TYR A 235 32.23 21.00 7.83
N ARG A 236 32.95 21.69 6.94
CA ARG A 236 32.72 23.10 6.60
C ARG A 236 31.80 23.14 5.39
N LEU A 237 30.57 23.55 5.59
CA LEU A 237 29.65 23.84 4.50
C LEU A 237 29.62 25.34 4.23
N THR A 238 29.89 25.75 2.99
CA THR A 238 29.78 27.15 2.57
C THR A 238 28.58 27.34 1.65
N THR A 239 27.70 28.29 1.99
CA THR A 239 26.53 28.64 1.18
C THR A 239 26.54 30.11 0.76
N VAL A 240 25.78 30.44 -0.28
CA VAL A 240 25.58 31.81 -0.79
C VAL A 240 24.10 32.12 -0.94
N ILE A 241 23.62 33.18 -0.30
CA ILE A 241 22.26 33.70 -0.46
C ILE A 241 22.24 34.69 -1.64
N PRO A 242 21.56 34.41 -2.75
CA PRO A 242 21.54 35.24 -3.96
C PRO A 242 20.41 36.28 -3.90
N LEU A 243 20.36 37.14 -2.88
CA LEU A 243 19.38 38.25 -2.87
C LEU A 243 19.94 39.43 -3.67
N VAL A 244 19.15 39.86 -4.66
CA VAL A 244 19.48 40.66 -5.85
C VAL A 244 20.25 41.97 -5.57
N ASP A 245 20.30 42.46 -4.32
CA ASP A 245 21.05 43.68 -3.97
C ASP A 245 22.29 43.45 -3.08
N LYS A 246 22.36 42.36 -2.28
CA LYS A 246 23.47 42.10 -1.33
C LYS A 246 23.63 40.60 -1.04
N PRO A 247 24.34 39.85 -1.89
CA PRO A 247 24.58 38.43 -1.65
C PRO A 247 25.40 38.23 -0.37
N LYS A 248 25.03 37.22 0.41
CA LYS A 248 25.73 36.85 1.65
C LYS A 248 26.35 35.47 1.52
N ARG A 249 27.58 35.32 1.98
CA ARG A 249 28.23 34.02 2.16
C ARG A 249 28.09 33.58 3.61
N GLN A 250 27.63 32.36 3.84
CA GLN A 250 27.56 31.74 5.15
C GLN A 250 28.47 30.52 5.21
N VAL A 251 28.97 30.24 6.40
CA VAL A 251 29.84 29.10 6.69
C VAL A 251 29.29 28.39 7.91
N TYR A 252 29.01 27.11 7.76
CA TYR A 252 28.53 26.22 8.79
C TYR A 252 29.62 25.21 9.16
N LEU A 253 29.70 24.84 10.43
CA LEU A 253 30.64 23.85 10.96
C LEU A 253 29.84 22.70 11.57
N LEU A 254 29.54 21.70 10.75
CA LEU A 254 28.54 20.67 11.03
C LEU A 254 29.22 19.33 11.32
N THR A 255 28.66 18.52 12.21
CA THR A 255 28.93 17.07 12.22
C THR A 255 28.30 16.41 11.00
N GLN A 256 28.59 15.13 10.76
CA GLN A 256 27.90 14.36 9.70
C GLN A 256 26.37 14.37 9.90
N GLU A 257 25.90 14.13 11.13
CA GLU A 257 24.46 14.14 11.47
C GLU A 257 23.81 15.51 11.22
N GLU A 258 24.47 16.60 11.60
CA GLU A 258 23.97 17.96 11.36
C GLU A 258 23.98 18.34 9.88
N LEU A 259 24.96 17.82 9.11
CA LEU A 259 25.06 18.03 7.67
C LEU A 259 23.92 17.31 6.93
N ASP A 260 23.62 16.07 7.32
CA ASP A 260 22.52 15.29 6.75
C ASP A 260 21.17 15.98 7.02
N ALA A 261 20.95 16.44 8.26
CA ALA A 261 19.77 17.22 8.63
C ALA A 261 19.66 18.55 7.85
N PHE A 262 20.78 19.22 7.58
CA PHE A 262 20.81 20.43 6.74
C PHE A 262 20.33 20.13 5.31
N PHE A 263 20.79 19.01 4.73
CA PHE A 263 20.45 18.66 3.36
C PHE A 263 19.01 18.13 3.19
N GLU A 264 18.44 17.49 4.21
CA GLU A 264 17.05 17.01 4.17
C GLU A 264 16.04 18.15 3.93
N GLY A 265 16.30 19.34 4.50
CA GLY A 265 15.47 20.54 4.33
C GLY A 265 15.98 21.51 3.24
N TYR A 266 17.02 21.16 2.48
CA TYR A 266 17.79 22.15 1.74
C TYR A 266 17.00 22.93 0.68
N SER A 267 15.97 22.31 0.09
CA SER A 267 15.09 22.96 -0.88
C SER A 267 14.28 24.13 -0.31
N GLU A 268 14.16 24.25 1.02
CA GLU A 268 13.47 25.36 1.67
C GLU A 268 14.37 26.60 1.82
N PHE A 269 15.68 26.42 1.76
CA PHE A 269 16.62 27.52 1.89
C PHE A 269 16.81 28.23 0.53
N ALA A 270 16.72 29.56 0.54
CA ALA A 270 17.11 30.39 -0.60
C ALA A 270 18.64 30.57 -0.64
N GLU A 271 19.40 29.48 -0.50
CA GLU A 271 20.86 29.49 -0.42
C GLU A 271 21.47 28.48 -1.42
N PHE A 272 22.63 28.78 -1.97
CA PHE A 272 23.39 27.90 -2.85
C PHE A 272 24.58 27.29 -2.10
N ALA A 273 24.64 25.97 -1.97
CA ALA A 273 25.81 25.26 -1.48
C ALA A 273 26.93 25.38 -2.53
N VAL A 274 28.08 25.94 -2.12
CA VAL A 274 29.20 26.21 -3.04
C VAL A 274 30.48 25.47 -2.68
N ALA A 275 30.62 24.98 -1.44
CA ALA A 275 31.74 24.16 -1.02
C ALA A 275 31.40 23.29 0.20
N LEU A 276 31.95 22.08 0.25
CA LEU A 276 31.89 21.16 1.38
C LEU A 276 33.31 20.60 1.61
N GLU A 277 33.88 20.85 2.79
CA GLU A 277 35.25 20.43 3.12
C GLU A 277 35.26 19.67 4.46
N LYS A 278 35.94 18.52 4.53
CA LYS A 278 36.28 17.87 5.80
C LYS A 278 37.36 18.68 6.51
N ILE A 279 37.20 18.95 7.81
CA ILE A 279 38.13 19.81 8.58
C ILE A 279 38.91 19.03 9.65
N SER A 280 38.25 18.09 10.32
CA SER A 280 38.82 17.30 11.41
C SER A 280 38.06 16.00 11.55
#